data_AF-A0AA38U9J3-F1
#
_entry.id   AF-A0AA38U9J3-F1
#
_cell.length_a   1.000
_cell.length_b   1.000
_cell.length_c   1.000
_cell.angle_alpha   90.00
_cell.angle_beta   90.00
_cell.angle_gamma   90.00
#
_symmetry.space_group_name_H-M   'P 1'
#
loop_
_entity.id
_entity.type
_entity.pdbx_description
1 polymer ?
#
loop_
_entity_poly.entity_id
_entity_poly.type
_entity_poly.pdbx_seq_one_letter_code
_entity_poly.pdbx_strand_id
1 'polypeptide(L)'
;MSNSNSLPPIQTFTESRQLDSIANFLSFSDSIISITRGYGLEGYIDGSISRPASNIAPNVLAAGAVAGQSVIPVSTPTPNNSNAPSLDEWELRNARVAAIIYMNVRDPRGIGLNPNLTALEMWTRI
;
A
#
# COMPACT_ATOMS: atom_id res chain seq x y z
N MET A 1 5.12 -24.86 -13.05
CA MET A 1 3.97 -24.36 -12.27
C MET A 1 4.38 -23.01 -11.70
N SER A 2 4.02 -21.91 -12.35
CA SER A 2 4.40 -20.57 -11.90
C SER A 2 3.48 -20.18 -10.74
N ASN A 3 4.06 -19.89 -9.57
CA ASN A 3 3.32 -19.40 -8.42
C ASN A 3 2.75 -18.00 -8.75
N SER A 4 1.47 -17.92 -9.12
CA SER A 4 0.77 -16.70 -9.55
C SER A 4 0.51 -15.67 -8.44
N ASN A 5 1.21 -15.77 -7.30
CA ASN A 5 1.01 -14.91 -6.12
C ASN A 5 2.23 -14.04 -5.77
N SER A 6 3.24 -13.93 -6.63
CA SER A 6 4.35 -13.01 -6.37
C SER A 6 3.91 -11.57 -6.67
N LEU A 7 3.89 -10.73 -5.64
CA LEU A 7 3.81 -9.29 -5.81
C LEU A 7 4.94 -8.83 -6.76
N PRO A 8 4.68 -7.90 -7.70
CA PRO A 8 5.74 -7.38 -8.55
C PRO A 8 6.84 -6.74 -7.69
N PRO A 9 8.08 -6.68 -8.17
CA PRO A 9 9.16 -5.99 -7.44
C PRO A 9 8.77 -4.53 -7.15
N ILE A 10 9.31 -3.99 -6.07
CA ILE A 10 9.18 -2.56 -5.75
C ILE A 10 9.94 -1.79 -6.82
N GLN A 11 9.29 -0.78 -7.40
CA GLN A 11 9.90 0.03 -8.46
C GLN A 11 10.85 1.06 -7.87
N THR A 12 12.08 1.07 -8.36
CA THR A 12 13.11 2.06 -8.02
C THR A 12 13.58 2.78 -9.26
N PHE A 13 13.76 4.08 -9.14
CA PHE A 13 14.31 4.95 -10.16
C PHE A 13 15.83 4.84 -10.18
N THR A 14 16.43 5.22 -11.30
CA THR A 14 17.85 5.52 -11.36
C THR A 14 18.16 6.70 -10.44
N GLU A 15 19.37 6.78 -9.89
CA GLU A 15 19.76 7.84 -8.95
C GLU A 15 19.49 9.26 -9.47
N SER A 16 19.62 9.47 -10.78
CA SER A 16 19.32 10.75 -11.46
C SER A 16 17.84 11.17 -11.47
N ARG A 17 16.93 10.24 -11.15
CA ARG A 17 15.48 10.46 -11.13
C ARG A 17 14.88 10.37 -9.72
N GLN A 18 15.67 9.96 -8.72
CA GLN A 18 15.25 10.00 -7.33
C GLN A 18 15.11 11.46 -6.88
N LEU A 19 14.21 11.70 -5.93
CA LEU A 19 14.08 13.02 -5.34
C LEU A 19 15.38 13.41 -4.63
N ASP A 20 15.97 14.51 -5.06
CA ASP A 20 17.21 15.05 -4.48
C ASP A 20 17.08 16.52 -4.06
N SER A 21 16.09 17.23 -4.60
CA SER A 21 15.90 18.65 -4.39
C SER A 21 14.48 19.07 -4.77
N ILE A 22 14.09 20.28 -4.37
CA ILE A 22 12.80 20.85 -4.80
C ILE A 22 12.72 21.05 -6.32
N ALA A 23 13.87 21.15 -7.00
CA ALA A 23 13.92 21.39 -8.44
C ALA A 23 13.41 20.19 -9.25
N ASN A 24 13.60 18.96 -8.76
CA ASN A 24 13.12 17.75 -9.42
C ASN A 24 11.84 17.17 -8.81
N PHE A 25 11.25 17.85 -7.82
CA PHE A 25 10.03 17.41 -7.13
C PHE A 25 8.87 17.11 -8.08
N LEU A 26 8.57 17.99 -9.04
CA LEU A 26 7.45 17.78 -9.97
C LEU A 26 7.63 16.52 -10.84
N SER A 27 8.83 16.32 -11.39
CA SER A 27 9.14 15.13 -12.19
C SER A 27 9.09 13.85 -11.36
N PHE A 28 9.55 13.93 -10.11
CA PHE A 28 9.44 12.84 -9.13
C PHE A 28 7.98 12.53 -8.81
N SER A 29 7.16 13.55 -8.50
CA SER A 29 5.75 13.38 -8.14
C SER A 29 4.95 12.75 -9.28
N ASP A 30 5.15 13.22 -10.51
CA ASP A 30 4.49 12.66 -11.70
C ASP A 30 4.85 11.18 -11.90
N SER A 31 6.12 10.82 -11.66
CA SER A 31 6.58 9.44 -11.80
C SER A 31 5.98 8.52 -10.73
N ILE A 32 5.89 8.98 -9.48
CA ILE A 32 5.27 8.23 -8.37
C ILE A 32 3.76 8.06 -8.61
N ILE A 33 3.06 9.11 -9.01
CA ILE A 33 1.63 9.06 -9.34
C ILE A 33 1.39 8.10 -10.52
N SER A 34 2.21 8.17 -11.57
CA SER A 34 2.09 7.27 -12.73
C SER A 34 2.25 5.80 -12.34
N ILE A 35 3.26 5.46 -11.53
CA ILE A 35 3.47 4.09 -11.04
C ILE A 35 2.30 3.62 -10.18
N THR A 36 1.89 4.42 -9.21
CA THR A 36 0.83 4.01 -8.28
C THR A 36 -0.51 3.90 -8.97
N ARG A 37 -0.84 4.80 -9.91
CA ARG A 37 -2.00 4.67 -10.79
C ARG A 37 -1.95 3.41 -11.65
N GLY A 38 -0.79 3.07 -12.21
CA GLY A 38 -0.58 1.82 -12.95
C GLY A 38 -0.85 0.55 -12.12
N TYR A 39 -0.71 0.63 -10.80
CA TYR A 39 -1.06 -0.46 -9.87
C TYR A 39 -2.47 -0.35 -9.26
N GLY A 40 -3.20 0.74 -9.51
CA GLY A 40 -4.48 1.02 -8.84
C GLY A 40 -4.34 1.40 -7.37
N LEU A 41 -3.17 1.94 -6.97
CA LEU A 41 -2.80 2.26 -5.58
C LEU A 41 -2.67 3.78 -5.30
N GLU A 42 -3.04 4.63 -6.26
CA GLU A 42 -3.01 6.10 -6.09
C GLU A 42 -3.78 6.56 -4.85
N GLY A 43 -4.85 5.84 -4.49
CA GLY A 43 -5.68 6.17 -3.33
C GLY A 43 -4.99 6.10 -1.96
N TYR A 44 -3.81 5.47 -1.89
CA TYR A 44 -2.97 5.46 -0.69
C TYR A 44 -2.10 6.72 -0.57
N ILE A 45 -1.89 7.44 -1.67
CA ILE A 45 -1.17 8.72 -1.71
C ILE A 45 -2.11 9.86 -1.34
N ASP A 46 -3.31 9.88 -1.92
CA ASP A 46 -4.29 10.97 -1.69
C ASP A 46 -5.19 10.74 -0.45
N GLY A 47 -5.16 9.53 0.12
CA GLY A 47 -5.94 9.16 1.31
C GLY A 47 -7.39 8.72 1.01
N SER A 48 -7.78 8.59 -0.26
CA SER A 48 -9.12 8.11 -0.65
C SER A 48 -9.36 6.64 -0.27
N ILE A 49 -8.31 5.82 -0.12
CA ILE A 49 -8.40 4.46 0.41
C ILE A 49 -8.05 4.46 1.90
N SER A 50 -9.08 4.63 2.73
CA SER A 50 -8.96 4.66 4.19
C SER A 50 -8.66 3.28 4.78
N ARG A 51 -7.92 3.26 5.91
CA ARG A 51 -7.66 2.02 6.66
C ARG A 51 -8.98 1.44 7.17
N PRO A 52 -9.32 0.18 6.83
CA PRO A 52 -10.50 -0.47 7.38
C PRO A 52 -10.42 -0.54 8.90
N ALA A 53 -11.54 -0.31 9.59
CA ALA A 53 -11.60 -0.56 11.03
C ALA A 53 -11.34 -2.05 11.30
N SER A 54 -10.54 -2.36 12.33
CA SER A 54 -10.37 -3.73 12.81
C SER A 54 -11.68 -4.21 13.43
N ASN A 55 -12.62 -4.67 12.60
CA ASN A 55 -13.84 -5.29 13.07
C ASN A 55 -13.52 -6.70 13.57
N ILE A 56 -13.18 -6.81 14.86
CA ILE A 56 -13.31 -8.07 15.60
C ILE A 56 -14.81 -8.29 15.86
N ALA A 57 -15.61 -8.48 14.81
CA ALA A 57 -17.00 -8.89 14.97
C ALA A 57 -17.03 -10.42 15.02
N PRO A 58 -17.55 -11.05 16.09
CA PRO A 58 -17.77 -12.48 16.09
C PRO A 58 -18.79 -12.79 15.00
N ASN A 59 -18.37 -13.60 14.03
CA ASN A 59 -19.19 -14.04 12.92
C ASN A 59 -20.42 -14.78 13.49
N VAL A 60 -21.59 -14.14 13.50
CA VAL A 60 -22.85 -14.81 13.85
C VAL A 60 -23.19 -15.73 12.68
N LEU A 61 -22.80 -16.99 12.83
CA LEU A 61 -23.06 -18.06 11.87
C LEU A 61 -24.57 -18.20 11.64
N ALA A 62 -25.02 -17.96 10.41
CA ALA A 62 -26.29 -18.47 9.94
C ALA A 62 -26.25 -20.00 10.01
N ALA A 63 -27.25 -20.55 10.71
CA ALA A 63 -27.53 -21.95 11.02
C ALA A 63 -26.81 -23.01 10.15
N GLY A 64 -25.90 -23.78 10.76
CA GLY A 64 -25.41 -25.03 10.16
C GLY A 64 -24.02 -25.55 10.55
N ALA A 65 -23.31 -24.95 11.52
CA ALA A 65 -21.98 -25.44 11.91
C ALA A 65 -22.02 -26.34 13.16
N VAL A 66 -21.43 -27.53 13.04
CA VAL A 66 -21.19 -28.48 14.15
C VAL A 66 -20.27 -27.81 15.17
N ALA A 67 -20.62 -27.88 16.46
CA ALA A 67 -19.87 -27.27 17.54
C ALA A 67 -18.41 -27.76 17.57
N GLY A 68 -17.45 -26.86 17.38
CA GLY A 68 -16.01 -27.13 17.56
C GLY A 68 -15.10 -26.79 16.38
N GLN A 69 -15.62 -26.41 15.21
CA GLN A 69 -14.79 -25.96 14.08
C GLN A 69 -14.73 -24.44 14.01
N SER A 70 -13.56 -23.87 14.33
CA SER A 70 -13.23 -22.48 14.00
C SER A 70 -13.09 -22.38 12.47
N VAL A 71 -14.16 -21.97 11.80
CA VAL A 71 -14.13 -21.69 10.37
C VAL A 71 -13.51 -20.30 10.22
N ILE A 72 -12.20 -20.25 9.97
CA ILE A 72 -11.55 -19.00 9.55
C ILE A 72 -12.24 -18.60 8.24
N PRO A 73 -12.91 -17.43 8.16
CA PRO A 73 -13.48 -16.99 6.90
C PRO A 73 -12.31 -16.77 5.92
N VAL A 74 -12.23 -17.62 4.89
CA VAL A 74 -11.36 -17.36 3.74
C VAL A 74 -11.93 -16.15 3.04
N SER A 75 -11.40 -14.98 3.38
CA SER A 75 -11.67 -13.75 2.65
C SER A 75 -11.04 -13.90 1.28
N THR A 76 -11.86 -13.90 0.24
CA THR A 76 -11.37 -13.90 -1.14
C THR A 76 -10.52 -12.64 -1.37
N PRO A 77 -9.28 -12.76 -1.88
CA PRO A 77 -8.43 -11.61 -2.14
C PRO A 77 -9.15 -10.60 -3.05
N THR A 78 -9.17 -9.34 -2.64
CA THR A 78 -9.72 -8.27 -3.45
C THR A 78 -8.75 -7.92 -4.59
N PRO A 79 -9.26 -7.49 -5.75
CA PRO A 79 -8.41 -6.92 -6.79
C PRO A 79 -7.58 -5.75 -6.25
N ASN A 80 -6.35 -5.56 -6.75
CA ASN A 80 -5.45 -4.48 -6.29
C ASN A 80 -6.05 -3.08 -6.43
N ASN A 81 -6.91 -2.88 -7.43
CA ASN A 81 -7.64 -1.65 -7.70
C ASN A 81 -8.95 -1.50 -6.88
N SER A 82 -9.19 -2.38 -5.90
CA SER A 82 -10.33 -2.25 -4.98
C SER A 82 -10.08 -1.11 -3.99
N ASN A 83 -11.07 -0.22 -3.85
CA ASN A 83 -11.07 0.85 -2.85
C ASN A 83 -11.55 0.39 -1.47
N ALA A 84 -11.95 -0.88 -1.33
CA ALA A 84 -12.38 -1.49 -0.08
C ALA A 84 -11.56 -2.76 0.20
N PRO A 85 -10.25 -2.63 0.48
CA PRO A 85 -9.40 -3.75 0.87
C PRO A 85 -9.78 -4.30 2.25
N SER A 86 -9.38 -5.53 2.56
CA SER A 86 -9.31 -5.99 3.95
C SER A 86 -8.21 -5.24 4.72
N LEU A 87 -8.16 -5.39 6.05
CA LEU A 87 -7.11 -4.76 6.85
C LEU A 87 -5.70 -5.21 6.42
N ASP A 88 -5.48 -6.52 6.29
CA ASP A 88 -4.19 -7.08 5.87
C ASP A 88 -3.80 -6.63 4.46
N GLU A 89 -4.77 -6.57 3.54
CA GLU A 89 -4.55 -6.07 2.19
C GLU A 89 -4.20 -4.57 2.20
N TRP A 90 -4.88 -3.79 3.04
CA TRP A 90 -4.61 -2.37 3.20
C TRP A 90 -3.19 -2.16 3.71
N GLU A 91 -2.76 -2.89 4.73
CA GLU A 91 -1.41 -2.76 5.31
C GLU A 91 -0.33 -3.13 4.30
N LEU A 92 -0.52 -4.22 3.55
CA LEU A 92 0.42 -4.66 2.52
C LEU A 92 0.53 -3.65 1.37
N ARG A 93 -0.59 -3.13 0.89
CA ARG A 93 -0.65 -2.15 -0.21
C ARG A 93 -0.10 -0.79 0.22
N ASN A 94 -0.45 -0.33 1.42
CA ASN A 94 0.09 0.90 2.00
C ASN A 94 1.62 0.80 2.17
N ALA A 95 2.11 -0.30 2.76
CA ALA A 95 3.55 -0.52 2.93
C ALA A 95 4.29 -0.57 1.58
N ARG A 96 3.66 -1.13 0.55
CA ARG A 96 4.21 -1.13 -0.81
C ARG A 96 4.37 0.29 -1.36
N VAL A 97 3.34 1.13 -1.25
CA VAL A 97 3.42 2.52 -1.74
C VAL A 97 4.43 3.33 -0.90
N ALA A 98 4.42 3.16 0.41
CA ALA A 98 5.40 3.78 1.31
C ALA A 98 6.84 3.38 0.93
N ALA A 99 7.09 2.10 0.62
CA ALA A 99 8.40 1.64 0.18
C ALA A 99 8.80 2.23 -1.19
N ILE A 100 7.86 2.34 -2.14
CA ILE A 100 8.12 3.03 -3.42
C ILE A 100 8.54 4.48 -3.16
N ILE A 101 7.84 5.21 -2.29
CA ILE A 101 8.22 6.58 -1.95
C ILE A 101 9.61 6.62 -1.29
N TYR A 102 9.80 5.86 -0.20
CA TYR A 102 11.03 5.88 0.59
C TYR A 102 12.28 5.50 -0.23
N MET A 103 12.18 4.49 -1.10
CA MET A 103 13.30 4.03 -1.93
C MET A 103 13.61 4.96 -3.11
N ASN A 104 12.72 5.90 -3.43
CA ASN A 104 12.90 6.85 -4.52
C ASN A 104 13.26 8.27 -4.04
N VAL A 105 13.56 8.43 -2.76
CA VAL A 105 14.16 9.64 -2.19
C VAL A 105 15.63 9.36 -1.90
N ARG A 106 16.52 10.29 -2.26
CA ARG A 106 17.98 10.12 -2.10
C ARG A 106 18.42 10.12 -0.64
N ASP A 107 17.87 11.02 0.17
CA ASP A 107 18.07 11.06 1.62
C ASP A 107 16.72 11.13 2.35
N PRO A 108 16.01 9.99 2.47
CA PRO A 108 14.67 9.98 3.05
C PRO A 108 14.70 10.40 4.53
N ARG A 109 15.76 10.04 5.26
CA ARG A 109 15.89 10.40 6.68
C ARG A 109 16.21 11.87 6.87
N GLY A 110 17.03 12.46 6.00
CA GLY A 110 17.36 13.88 6.03
C GLY A 110 16.15 14.81 5.87
N ILE A 111 15.09 14.34 5.20
CA ILE A 111 13.82 15.06 5.05
C ILE A 111 12.71 14.55 6.01
N GLY A 112 13.07 13.71 6.99
CA GLY A 112 12.14 13.25 8.03
C GLY A 112 11.21 12.10 7.66
N LEU A 113 11.47 11.37 6.57
CA LEU A 113 10.77 10.12 6.26
C LEU A 113 11.28 8.97 7.13
N ASN A 114 10.36 8.08 7.50
CA ASN A 114 10.62 6.89 8.30
C ASN A 114 9.83 5.71 7.72
N PRO A 115 10.40 4.49 7.62
CA PRO A 115 9.72 3.30 7.08
C PRO A 115 8.42 2.92 7.80
N ASN A 116 8.17 3.40 9.02
CA ASN A 116 6.94 3.13 9.77
C ASN A 116 5.78 4.06 9.39
N LEU A 117 6.03 5.10 8.58
CA LEU A 117 4.99 6.02 8.12
C LEU A 117 4.11 5.36 7.06
N THR A 118 2.84 5.75 7.03
CA THR A 118 1.94 5.45 5.91
C THR A 118 2.37 6.16 4.63
N ALA A 119 1.89 5.67 3.48
CA ALA A 119 2.15 6.29 2.19
C ALA A 119 1.71 7.76 2.16
N LEU A 120 0.51 8.06 2.65
CA LEU A 120 -0.02 9.42 2.79
C LEU A 120 0.86 10.31 3.68
N GLU A 121 1.29 9.78 4.82
CA GLU A 121 2.17 10.48 5.75
C GLU A 121 3.56 10.77 5.17
N MET A 122 4.10 9.86 4.35
CA MET A 122 5.33 10.11 3.61
C MET A 122 5.09 11.18 2.55
N TRP A 123 4.03 11.05 1.75
CA TRP A 123 3.71 11.97 0.67
C TRP A 123 3.54 13.41 1.15
N THR A 124 2.89 13.61 2.30
CA THR A 124 2.65 14.94 2.87
C THR A 124 3.92 15.62 3.41
N ARG A 125 4.98 14.86 3.68
CA ARG A 125 6.25 15.37 4.21
C ARG A 125 7.25 15.78 3.13
N ILE A 126 7.01 15.35 1.90
CA ILE A 126 7.85 15.68 0.73
C ILE A 126 7.41 17.03 0.18
#